data_AF-A0A389MND0-F1
#
_entry.id   AF-A0A389MND0-F1
#
_cell.length_a   1.000
_cell.length_b   1.000
_cell.length_c   1.000
_cell.angle_alpha   90.00
_cell.angle_beta   90.00
_cell.angle_gamma   90.00
#
_symmetry.space_group_name_H-M   'P 1'
#
loop_
_entity.id
_entity.type
_entity.pdbx_description
1 polymer ?
#
loop_
_entity_poly.entity_id
_entity_poly.type
_entity_poly.pdbx_seq_one_letter_code
_entity_poly.pdbx_strand_id
1 'polypeptide(L)' 'MANPKKTLADFEKEFPVGKKVRFSPGRGAADVTAEITGVRQAGTPGTRGYSVFIDTVEHREGGLKPLNRSARPGTCTLVD' A
#
# COMPACT_ATOMS: atom_id res chain seq x y z
N MET A 1 4.62 27.99 6.30
CA MET A 1 3.64 27.30 5.43
C MET A 1 3.85 25.81 5.60
N ALA A 2 2.82 25.04 5.96
CA ALA A 2 2.92 23.59 5.98
C ALA A 2 3.12 23.11 4.54
N ASN A 3 4.28 22.49 4.25
CA ASN A 3 4.52 21.77 3.01
C ASN A 3 3.37 20.76 2.83
N PRO A 4 2.59 20.76 1.74
CA PRO A 4 1.43 19.88 1.64
C PRO A 4 1.95 18.44 1.52
N LYS A 5 2.06 17.77 2.67
CA LYS A 5 2.19 16.32 2.72
C LYS A 5 0.98 15.77 1.94
N LYS A 6 1.24 14.96 0.91
CA LYS A 6 0.22 14.28 0.09
C LYS A 6 -0.98 13.85 0.93
N THR A 7 -2.18 14.20 0.48
CA THR A 7 -3.45 13.85 1.12
C THR A 7 -3.82 12.39 0.84
N LEU A 8 -4.82 11.85 1.55
CA LEU A 8 -5.35 10.51 1.25
C LEU A 8 -5.80 10.40 -0.21
N ALA A 9 -6.50 11.42 -0.73
CA ALA A 9 -6.97 11.47 -2.11
C ALA A 9 -5.82 11.46 -3.14
N ASP A 10 -4.66 12.03 -2.79
CA ASP A 10 -3.48 11.95 -3.65
C ASP A 10 -2.93 10.52 -3.72
N PHE A 11 -2.92 9.81 -2.59
CA PHE A 11 -2.51 8.41 -2.55
C PHE A 11 -3.51 7.48 -3.25
N GLU A 12 -4.82 7.76 -3.18
CA GLU A 12 -5.83 7.01 -3.93
C GLU A 12 -5.66 7.13 -5.45
N LYS A 13 -5.23 8.31 -5.93
CA LYS A 13 -4.90 8.52 -7.35
C LYS A 13 -3.59 7.84 -7.75
N GLU A 14 -2.59 7.88 -6.87
CA GLU A 14 -1.28 7.26 -7.10
C GLU A 14 -1.34 5.73 -7.01
N PHE A 15 -2.25 5.18 -6.21
CA PHE A 15 -2.44 3.74 -6.01
C PHE A 15 -3.90 3.35 -6.23
N PRO A 16 -4.37 3.37 -7.49
CA PRO A 16 -5.76 3.06 -7.80
C PRO A 16 -6.07 1.58 -7.59
N VAL A 17 -7.27 1.30 -7.08
CA VAL A 17 -7.78 -0.07 -6.86
C VAL A 17 -7.77 -0.86 -8.17
N GLY A 18 -7.40 -2.14 -8.09
CA GLY A 18 -7.30 -3.06 -9.23
C GLY A 18 -5.97 -3.01 -9.97
N LYS A 19 -5.10 -2.02 -9.71
CA LYS A 19 -3.70 -2.05 -10.15
C LYS A 19 -2.86 -2.92 -9.23
N LYS A 20 -1.66 -3.28 -9.68
CA LYS A 20 -0.72 -4.09 -8.90
C LYS A 20 0.42 -3.25 -8.38
N VAL A 21 0.93 -3.63 -7.21
CA VAL A 21 2.11 -3.05 -6.59
C VAL A 21 3.11 -4.13 -6.23
N ARG A 22 4.39 -3.78 -6.34
CA ARG A 22 5.50 -4.56 -5.80
C ARG A 22 5.99 -3.92 -4.50
N PHE A 23 6.20 -4.73 -3.47
CA PHE A 23 6.81 -4.30 -2.21
C PHE A 23 7.46 -5.47 -1.46
N SER A 24 8.36 -5.18 -0.54
CA SER A 24 8.92 -6.18 0.38
C SER A 24 8.07 -6.27 1.65
N PRO A 25 7.50 -7.44 2.00
CA PRO A 25 6.59 -7.58 3.15
C PRO A 25 7.31 -7.59 4.51
N GLY A 26 8.64 -7.53 4.54
CA GLY A 26 9.43 -7.54 5.76
C GLY A 26 10.93 -7.64 5.48
N ARG A 27 11.74 -7.32 6.49
CA ARG A 27 13.21 -7.36 6.37
C ARG A 27 13.68 -8.76 5.96
N GLY A 28 14.32 -8.88 4.80
CA GLY A 28 14.86 -10.13 4.28
C GLY A 28 13.85 -11.00 3.52
N ALA A 29 12.60 -10.56 3.37
CA ALA A 29 11.65 -11.22 2.50
C ALA A 29 11.82 -10.78 1.04
N ALA A 30 11.60 -11.71 0.11
CA ALA A 30 11.53 -11.40 -1.31
C ALA A 30 10.36 -10.45 -1.58
N ASP A 31 10.54 -9.62 -2.61
CA ASP A 31 9.47 -8.74 -3.10
C ASP A 31 8.28 -9.57 -3.57
N VAL A 32 7.09 -9.11 -3.22
CA VAL A 32 5.82 -9.70 -3.68
C VAL A 32 5.11 -8.73 -4.60
N THR A 33 4.34 -9.27 -5.54
CA THR A 33 3.39 -8.49 -6.34
C THR A 33 1.97 -8.76 -5.83
N ALA A 34 1.23 -7.72 -5.51
CA ALA A 34 -0.12 -7.82 -4.97
C ALA A 34 -1.05 -6.81 -5.65
N GLU A 35 -2.33 -7.16 -5.76
CA GLU A 35 -3.36 -6.27 -6.30
C GLU A 35 -3.82 -5.29 -5.21
N ILE A 36 -3.96 -4.02 -5.55
CA ILE A 36 -4.46 -2.97 -4.65
C ILE A 36 -5.97 -3.14 -4.48
N THR A 37 -6.41 -3.27 -3.23
CA THR A 37 -7.83 -3.32 -2.87
C THR A 37 -8.33 -2.03 -2.24
N GLY A 38 -7.43 -1.18 -1.74
CA GLY A 38 -7.81 0.11 -1.19
C GLY A 38 -6.63 0.92 -0.67
N VAL A 39 -6.90 2.17 -0.32
CA VAL A 39 -5.98 3.05 0.39
C VAL A 39 -6.70 3.58 1.61
N ARG A 40 -6.04 3.54 2.77
CA ARG A 40 -6.62 4.03 4.02
C ARG A 40 -5.62 4.82 4.84
N GLN A 41 -6.14 5.73 5.65
CA GLN A 41 -5.37 6.43 6.67
C GLN A 41 -5.65 5.86 8.06
N ALA A 42 -4.65 5.94 8.93
CA ALA A 42 -4.77 5.68 10.36
C ALA A 42 -4.25 6.89 11.12
N GLY A 43 -5.00 7.31 12.15
CA GLY A 43 -4.68 8.51 12.93
C GLY A 43 -5.02 9.82 12.22
N THR A 44 -4.75 10.93 12.89
CA THR A 44 -5.10 12.28 12.42
C THR A 44 -3.93 12.92 11.67
N PRO A 45 -4.13 13.46 10.45
CA PRO A 45 -3.09 14.17 9.72
C PRO A 45 -2.38 15.22 10.59
N GLY A 46 -1.04 15.26 10.50
CA GLY A 46 -0.20 16.17 11.29
C GLY A 46 0.21 15.64 12.67
N THR A 47 -0.34 14.51 13.13
CA THR A 47 0.04 13.88 14.40
C THR A 47 1.12 12.80 14.20
N ARG A 48 1.84 12.45 15.28
CA ARG A 48 2.86 11.39 15.28
C ARG A 48 2.29 10.00 14.94
N GLY A 49 0.99 9.79 15.17
CA GLY A 49 0.28 8.55 14.84
C GLY A 49 -0.28 8.50 13.43
N TYR A 50 -0.15 9.56 12.64
CA TYR A 50 -0.66 9.59 11.27
C TYR A 50 0.11 8.63 10.38
N SER A 51 -0.61 7.81 9.63
CA SER A 51 0.00 7.08 8.54
C SER A 51 -1.00 6.66 7.46
N VAL A 52 -0.50 6.42 6.25
CA VAL A 52 -1.28 5.89 5.12
C VAL A 52 -0.84 4.46 4.84
N PHE A 53 -1.79 3.62 4.45
CA PHE A 53 -1.59 2.23 4.07
C PHE A 53 -2.21 1.95 2.70
N ILE A 54 -1.49 1.21 1.88
CA ILE A 54 -2.00 0.60 0.66
C ILE A 54 -2.41 -0.83 1.03
N ASP A 55 -3.70 -1.10 1.00
CA ASP A 55 -4.24 -2.43 1.25
C ASP A 55 -4.23 -3.23 -0.05
N THR A 56 -3.80 -4.48 0.04
CA THR A 56 -3.50 -5.32 -1.11
C THR A 56 -3.88 -6.77 -0.86
N VAL A 57 -4.05 -7.52 -1.95
CA VAL A 57 -4.24 -8.96 -1.95
C VAL A 57 -3.14 -9.61 -2.79
N GLU A 58 -2.33 -10.46 -2.15
CA GLU A 58 -1.36 -11.32 -2.82
C GLU A 58 -2.03 -12.63 -3.22
N HIS A 59 -2.14 -12.88 -4.53
CA HIS A 59 -2.57 -14.16 -5.07
C HIS A 59 -1.38 -15.12 -5.11
N ARG A 60 -1.50 -16.24 -4.40
CA ARG A 60 -0.42 -17.22 -4.25
C ARG A 60 -0.68 -18.43 -5.13
N GLU A 61 0.40 -18.97 -5.70
CA GLU A 61 0.33 -20.15 -6.56
C GLU A 61 -0.05 -21.42 -5.78
N GLY A 62 -0.45 -22.48 -6.50
CA GLY A 62 -0.72 -23.78 -5.91
C GLY A 62 -2.03 -23.88 -5.12
N GLY A 63 -3.02 -23.03 -5.41
CA GLY A 63 -4.33 -23.06 -4.76
C GLY A 63 -4.30 -22.58 -3.29
N LEU A 64 -3.22 -21.92 -2.88
CA LEU A 64 -3.10 -21.33 -1.56
C LEU A 64 -4.08 -20.15 -1.41
N LYS A 65 -4.59 -19.97 -0.19
CA LYS A 65 -5.51 -18.86 0.11
C LYS A 65 -4.83 -17.52 -0.18
N PRO A 66 -5.54 -16.58 -0.83
CA PRO A 66 -5.06 -15.21 -1.00
C PRO A 66 -4.67 -14.60 0.34
N LEU A 67 -3.64 -13.75 0.33
CA LEU A 67 -3.16 -13.07 1.53
C LEU A 67 -3.44 -11.59 1.46
N ASN A 68 -4.22 -11.10 2.41
CA ASN A 68 -4.41 -9.67 2.59
C ASN A 68 -3.15 -9.08 3.25
N ARG A 69 -2.62 -8.01 2.67
CA ARG A 69 -1.46 -7.29 3.19
C ARG A 69 -1.69 -5.79 3.15
N SER A 70 -1.00 -5.07 4.02
CA SER A 70 -0.93 -3.62 3.96
C SER A 70 0.53 -3.17 3.91
N ALA A 71 0.83 -2.21 3.05
CA ALA A 71 2.17 -1.66 2.91
C ALA A 71 2.14 -0.13 2.99
N ARG A 72 3.29 0.49 3.27
CA ARG A 72 3.41 1.95 3.26
C ARG A 72 3.58 2.42 1.82
N PRO A 73 2.97 3.56 1.41
CA PRO A 73 3.15 4.08 0.05
C PRO A 73 4.62 4.20 -0.36
N GLY A 74 5.49 4.69 0.53
CA GLY A 74 6.93 4.83 0.26
C GLY A 74 7.72 3.51 0.14
N THR A 75 7.06 2.36 0.35
CA THR A 75 7.65 1.02 0.17
C THR A 75 7.05 0.29 -1.04
N CYS A 76 6.10 0.91 -1.74
CA CYS A 76 5.39 0.31 -2.87
C CYS A 76 5.85 0.93 -4.18
N THR A 77 6.01 0.09 -5.19
CA THR A 77 6.22 0.49 -6.59
C THR A 77 5.06 -0.03 -7.41
N LEU A 78 4.34 0.83 -8.12
CA LEU A 78 3.33 0.39 -9.08
C LEU A 78 3.97 -0.48 -10.16
N VAL A 79 3.25 -1.53 -10.56
CA VAL A 79 3.61 -2.37 -11.70
C VAL A 79 2.45 -2.38 -12.68
N ASP A 80 2.77 -2.25 -13.96
CA ASP A 80 1.80 -2.23 -15.06
C ASP A 80 1.17 -3.60 -15.33
#